data_AF-A0A949B113-F1
#
_entry.id   AF-A0A949B113-F1
#
_cell.length_a   1.000
_cell.length_b   1.000
_cell.length_c   1.000
_cell.angle_alpha   90.00
_cell.angle_beta   90.00
_cell.angle_gamma   90.00
#
_symmetry.space_group_name_H-M   'P 1'
#
loop_
_entity.id
_entity.type
_entity.pdbx_description
1 polymer ?
#
loop_
_entity_poly.entity_id
_entity_poly.type
_entity_poly.pdbx_seq_one_letter_code
_entity_poly.pdbx_strand_id
1 'polypeptide(L)'
;MRKFDLELAVGIFMIAGMVCLAYLTIKLGQLEVLGDKGYEIQAVFSSSGGLKTGSSVVIAGVEVGRVKKVILDDYQARVTMSLPLEVKIQEDAIASIKTKGLIGEKYIEISPGGLDENLEPGGVIRDTQPPIDIEQLISKYVFGTVSDK
;
A
#
# COMPACT_ATOMS: atom_id res chain seq x y z
N MET A 1 -13.25 0.64 56.70
CA MET A 1 -14.00 0.23 55.49
C MET A 1 -13.62 1.09 54.27
N ARG A 2 -13.57 2.44 54.36
CA ARG A 2 -13.27 3.35 53.23
C ARG A 2 -11.93 3.20 52.46
N LYS A 3 -10.89 2.58 53.01
CA LYS A 3 -9.57 2.49 52.33
C LYS A 3 -9.55 1.43 51.22
N PHE A 4 -10.25 0.31 51.43
CA PHE A 4 -10.33 -0.78 50.46
C PHE A 4 -11.09 -0.36 49.18
N ASP A 5 -12.14 0.45 49.34
CA ASP A 5 -12.92 0.97 48.21
C ASP A 5 -12.09 1.92 47.32
N LEU A 6 -11.17 2.69 47.92
CA LEU A 6 -10.27 3.58 47.18
C LEU A 6 -9.18 2.80 46.43
N GLU A 7 -8.57 1.82 47.07
CA GLU A 7 -7.55 0.96 46.44
C GLU A 7 -8.14 0.19 45.24
N LEU A 8 -9.36 -0.33 45.39
CA LEU A 8 -10.08 -1.01 44.31
C LEU A 8 -10.48 -0.06 43.17
N ALA A 9 -10.94 1.16 43.49
CA ALA A 9 -11.26 2.18 42.50
C ALA A 9 -10.02 2.61 41.68
N VAL A 10 -8.88 2.81 42.34
CA VAL A 10 -7.61 3.15 41.67
C VAL A 10 -7.14 1.99 40.78
N GLY A 11 -7.25 0.74 41.26
CA GLY A 11 -6.93 -0.44 40.46
C GLY A 11 -7.77 -0.54 39.18
N ILE A 12 -9.09 -0.36 39.29
CA ILE A 12 -10.00 -0.35 38.13
C ILE A 12 -9.65 0.80 37.18
N PHE A 13 -9.39 2.00 37.70
CA PHE A 13 -9.00 3.15 36.88
C PHE A 13 -7.71 2.88 36.10
N MET A 14 -6.70 2.27 36.74
CA MET A 14 -5.43 1.94 36.08
C MET A 14 -5.62 0.89 34.98
N ILE A 15 -6.43 -0.15 35.23
CA ILE A 15 -6.76 -1.16 34.21
C ILE A 15 -7.51 -0.53 33.04
N ALA A 16 -8.52 0.29 33.31
CA ALA A 16 -9.26 1.00 32.27
C ALA A 16 -8.34 1.91 31.43
N GLY A 17 -7.41 2.61 32.08
CA GLY A 17 -6.38 3.41 31.41
C GLY A 17 -5.47 2.56 30.52
N MET A 18 -5.03 1.40 31.01
CA MET A 18 -4.19 0.48 30.23
C MET A 18 -4.93 -0.11 29.02
N VAL A 19 -6.20 -0.47 29.17
CA VAL A 19 -7.06 -0.94 28.08
C VAL A 19 -7.27 0.16 27.05
N CYS A 20 -7.54 1.40 27.49
CA CYS A 20 -7.70 2.55 26.60
C CYS A 20 -6.40 2.82 25.81
N LEU A 21 -5.25 2.80 26.48
CA LEU A 21 -3.95 2.99 25.83
C LEU A 21 -3.66 1.90 24.81
N ALA A 22 -3.86 0.63 25.18
CA ALA A 22 -3.69 -0.51 24.27
C ALA A 22 -4.61 -0.39 23.04
N TYR A 23 -5.87 -0.01 23.24
CA TYR A 23 -6.83 0.23 22.16
C TYR A 23 -6.38 1.35 21.22
N LEU A 24 -5.93 2.48 21.76
CA LEU A 24 -5.42 3.59 20.96
C LEU A 24 -4.16 3.21 20.18
N THR A 25 -3.22 2.48 20.79
CA THR A 25 -2.01 2.02 20.11
C THR A 25 -2.33 1.11 18.92
N ILE A 26 -3.27 0.17 19.07
CA ILE A 26 -3.69 -0.71 17.95
C ILE A 26 -4.35 0.13 16.84
N LYS A 27 -5.27 1.02 17.21
CA LYS A 27 -6.04 1.83 16.25
C LYS A 27 -5.18 2.84 15.49
N LEU A 28 -4.23 3.51 16.16
CA LEU A 28 -3.32 4.46 15.52
C LEU A 28 -2.18 3.77 14.78
N GLY A 29 -1.72 2.62 15.28
CA GLY A 29 -0.65 1.85 14.64
C GLY A 29 -1.04 1.20 13.32
N GLN A 30 -2.31 1.31 12.91
CA GLN A 30 -2.88 0.58 11.76
C GLN A 30 -2.54 -0.92 11.82
N LEU A 31 -2.39 -1.45 13.03
CA LEU A 31 -2.18 -2.87 13.23
C LEU A 31 -3.51 -3.54 12.93
N GLU A 32 -3.64 -4.12 11.73
CA GLU A 32 -4.75 -4.97 11.31
C GLU A 32 -4.74 -6.26 12.16
N VAL A 33 -5.12 -6.15 13.44
CA VAL A 33 -5.25 -7.29 14.37
C VAL A 33 -6.53 -8.07 14.09
N LEU A 34 -7.56 -7.41 13.55
CA LEU A 34 -8.72 -8.06 12.94
C LEU A 34 -8.50 -8.06 11.44
N GLY A 35 -8.13 -9.22 10.88
CA GLY A 35 -7.88 -9.38 9.46
C GLY A 35 -9.06 -8.90 8.64
N ASP A 36 -8.87 -7.78 7.94
CA ASP A 36 -9.79 -7.40 6.88
C ASP A 36 -9.86 -8.57 5.90
N LYS A 37 -11.08 -8.99 5.58
CA LYS A 37 -11.37 -10.06 4.62
C LYS A 37 -11.02 -9.55 3.23
N GLY A 38 -9.72 -9.51 2.94
CA GLY A 38 -9.16 -9.17 1.67
C GLY A 38 -8.48 -10.35 1.01
N TYR A 39 -8.08 -10.16 -0.23
CA TYR A 39 -7.19 -11.06 -0.95
C TYR A 39 -5.93 -10.29 -1.35
N GLU A 40 -4.85 -11.04 -1.49
CA GLU A 40 -3.57 -10.47 -1.91
C GLU A 40 -3.39 -10.61 -3.41
N ILE A 41 -2.76 -9.62 -4.01
CA ILE A 41 -2.26 -9.69 -5.39
C ILE A 41 -0.83 -9.16 -5.41
N GLN A 42 -0.08 -9.54 -6.44
CA GLN A 42 1.31 -9.15 -6.59
C GLN A 42 1.51 -8.36 -7.87
N ALA A 43 2.49 -7.48 -7.86
CA ALA A 43 3.00 -6.79 -9.04
C ALA A 43 4.52 -6.69 -8.94
N VAL A 44 5.22 -6.83 -10.07
CA VAL A 44 6.68 -6.78 -10.11
C VAL A 44 7.11 -5.57 -10.93
N PHE A 45 7.87 -4.66 -10.31
CA PHE A 45 8.34 -3.43 -10.92
C PHE A 45 9.86 -3.44 -11.10
N SER A 46 10.37 -2.80 -12.15
CA SER A 46 11.82 -2.62 -12.33
C SER A 46 12.45 -1.72 -11.24
N SER A 47 11.66 -0.84 -10.63
CA SER A 47 12.07 -0.04 -9.47
C SER A 47 10.85 0.30 -8.62
N SER A 48 11.02 0.29 -7.29
CA SER A 48 9.97 0.74 -6.36
C SER A 48 9.89 2.27 -6.26
N GLY A 49 10.96 2.98 -6.67
CA GLY A 49 11.09 4.44 -6.55
C GLY A 49 10.72 5.02 -5.17
N GLY A 50 10.95 4.25 -4.09
CA GLY A 50 10.65 4.67 -2.73
C GLY A 50 9.26 4.30 -2.21
N LEU A 51 8.52 3.41 -2.89
CA LEU A 51 7.28 2.83 -2.37
C LEU A 51 7.53 2.09 -1.04
N LYS A 52 6.62 2.25 -0.07
CA LYS A 52 6.75 1.68 1.28
C LYS A 52 5.56 0.79 1.62
N THR A 53 5.76 -0.10 2.59
CA THR A 53 4.64 -0.80 3.24
C THR A 53 3.66 0.22 3.83
N GLY A 54 2.37 0.00 3.64
CA GLY A 54 1.29 0.90 4.03
C GLY A 54 0.89 1.93 2.97
N SER A 55 1.65 2.07 1.87
CA SER A 55 1.26 2.93 0.74
C SER A 55 -0.12 2.55 0.21
N SER A 56 -0.93 3.54 -0.13
CA SER A 56 -2.28 3.35 -0.67
C SER A 56 -2.26 2.64 -2.04
N VAL A 57 -3.27 1.83 -2.30
CA VAL A 57 -3.61 1.27 -3.61
C VAL A 57 -4.91 1.92 -4.07
N VAL A 58 -4.89 2.48 -5.27
CA VAL A 58 -5.94 3.37 -5.79
C VAL A 58 -6.46 2.86 -7.12
N ILE A 59 -7.78 2.88 -7.31
CA ILE A 59 -8.44 2.61 -8.60
C ILE A 59 -9.31 3.81 -8.93
N ALA A 60 -9.16 4.36 -10.14
CA ALA A 60 -9.94 5.51 -10.61
C ALA A 60 -9.98 6.70 -9.61
N GLY A 61 -8.89 6.91 -8.85
CA GLY A 61 -8.77 7.97 -7.85
C GLY A 61 -9.32 7.64 -6.45
N VAL A 62 -9.89 6.45 -6.24
CA VAL A 62 -10.42 5.98 -4.95
C VAL A 62 -9.44 5.00 -4.30
N GLU A 63 -9.09 5.22 -3.04
CA GLU A 63 -8.28 4.28 -2.26
C GLU A 63 -9.10 3.02 -1.96
N VAL A 64 -8.61 1.88 -2.47
CA VAL A 64 -9.28 0.57 -2.37
C VAL A 64 -8.50 -0.41 -1.51
N GLY A 65 -7.22 -0.17 -1.24
CA GLY A 65 -6.39 -1.12 -0.49
C GLY A 65 -5.04 -0.54 -0.11
N ARG A 66 -4.13 -1.42 0.34
CA ARG A 66 -2.79 -1.01 0.80
C ARG A 66 -1.71 -1.97 0.37
N VAL A 67 -0.49 -1.45 0.26
CA VAL A 67 0.73 -2.23 0.06
C VAL A 67 1.07 -2.95 1.36
N LYS A 68 1.04 -4.28 1.33
CA LYS A 68 1.38 -5.14 2.47
C LYS A 68 2.88 -5.36 2.59
N LYS A 69 3.58 -5.52 1.47
CA LYS A 69 5.02 -5.83 1.46
C LYS A 69 5.69 -5.35 0.18
N VAL A 70 6.93 -4.90 0.30
CA VAL A 70 7.84 -4.63 -0.83
C VAL A 70 9.11 -5.42 -0.58
N ILE A 71 9.47 -6.31 -1.50
CA ILE A 71 10.71 -7.11 -1.43
C ILE A 71 11.50 -7.02 -2.72
N LEU A 72 12.81 -7.18 -2.59
CA LEU A 72 13.69 -7.38 -3.74
C LEU A 72 13.59 -8.84 -4.19
N ASP A 73 13.34 -9.05 -5.47
CA ASP A 73 13.30 -10.36 -6.12
C ASP A 73 13.89 -10.24 -7.52
N ASP A 74 14.95 -10.98 -7.80
CA ASP A 74 15.71 -10.93 -9.07
C ASP A 74 16.01 -9.50 -9.58
N TYR A 75 16.55 -8.65 -8.70
CA TYR A 75 16.81 -7.22 -8.96
C TYR A 75 15.58 -6.36 -9.31
N GLN A 76 14.37 -6.90 -9.13
CA GLN A 76 13.10 -6.21 -9.29
C GLN A 76 12.41 -6.03 -7.95
N ALA A 77 11.53 -5.03 -7.86
CA ALA A 77 10.71 -4.80 -6.69
C ALA A 77 9.41 -5.60 -6.83
N ARG A 78 9.29 -6.71 -6.10
CA ARG A 78 8.04 -7.45 -5.95
C ARG A 78 7.21 -6.82 -4.84
N VAL A 79 6.00 -6.37 -5.20
CA VAL A 79 5.08 -5.70 -4.29
C VAL A 79 3.86 -6.58 -4.07
N THR A 80 3.52 -6.83 -2.81
CA THR A 80 2.28 -7.50 -2.39
C THR A 80 1.28 -6.45 -1.94
N MET A 81 0.10 -6.45 -2.53
CA MET A 81 -1.01 -5.55 -2.21
C MET A 81 -2.16 -6.35 -1.60
N SER A 82 -2.84 -5.74 -0.63
CA SER A 82 -4.06 -6.27 -0.03
C SER A 82 -5.26 -5.46 -0.54
N LEU A 83 -6.25 -6.16 -1.08
CA LEU A 83 -7.50 -5.60 -1.62
C LEU A 83 -8.72 -6.26 -0.96
N PRO A 84 -9.82 -5.54 -0.75
CA PRO A 84 -11.08 -6.10 -0.27
C PRO A 84 -11.71 -7.03 -1.32
N LEU A 85 -12.44 -8.05 -0.87
CA LEU A 85 -13.04 -9.07 -1.73
C LEU A 85 -14.06 -8.54 -2.76
N GLU A 86 -14.64 -7.36 -2.52
CA GLU A 86 -15.59 -6.70 -3.42
C GLU A 86 -14.92 -6.12 -4.68
N VAL A 87 -13.63 -5.81 -4.59
CA VAL A 87 -12.85 -5.31 -5.73
C VAL A 87 -12.40 -6.51 -6.56
N LYS A 88 -12.62 -6.44 -7.87
CA LYS A 88 -12.15 -7.43 -8.84
C LYS A 88 -11.21 -6.75 -9.82
N ILE A 89 -10.08 -7.38 -10.08
CA ILE A 89 -9.04 -6.88 -10.97
C ILE A 89 -8.96 -7.82 -12.16
N GLN A 90 -9.05 -7.30 -13.38
CA GLN A 90 -8.88 -8.11 -14.59
C GLN A 90 -7.44 -8.62 -14.74
N GLU A 91 -7.24 -9.71 -15.47
CA GLU A 91 -5.88 -10.24 -15.73
C GLU A 91 -4.98 -9.26 -16.53
N ASP A 92 -5.58 -8.43 -17.38
CA ASP A 92 -4.90 -7.40 -18.18
C ASP A 92 -4.89 -6.02 -17.50
N ALA A 93 -5.14 -5.96 -16.20
CA ALA A 93 -4.99 -4.72 -15.45
C ALA A 93 -3.53 -4.25 -15.45
N ILE A 94 -3.35 -2.93 -15.37
CA ILE A 94 -2.02 -2.30 -15.33
C ILE A 94 -1.81 -1.72 -13.94
N ALA A 95 -0.68 -2.04 -13.31
CA ALA A 95 -0.27 -1.44 -12.04
C ALA A 95 0.83 -0.40 -12.28
N SER A 96 0.61 0.84 -11.83
CA SER A 96 1.56 1.94 -12.01
C SER A 96 1.94 2.55 -10.66
N ILE A 97 3.24 2.76 -10.41
CA ILE A 97 3.68 3.52 -9.23
C ILE A 97 3.62 5.00 -9.56
N LYS A 98 2.77 5.74 -8.85
CA LYS A 98 2.60 7.19 -9.01
C LYS A 98 2.98 7.94 -7.74
N THR A 99 3.17 9.25 -7.88
CA THR A 99 3.47 10.16 -6.77
C THR A 99 2.22 10.98 -6.47
N LYS A 100 1.83 11.09 -5.19
CA LYS A 100 0.78 12.03 -4.81
C LYS A 100 1.30 13.47 -4.99
N GLY A 101 0.82 14.17 -6.02
CA GLY A 101 1.34 15.50 -6.37
C GLY A 101 2.79 15.44 -6.88
N LEU A 102 3.57 16.50 -6.63
CA LEU A 102 4.93 16.63 -7.19
C LEU A 102 6.02 15.91 -6.35
N ILE A 103 5.93 15.98 -5.02
CA ILE A 103 6.97 15.50 -4.09
C ILE A 103 6.36 14.60 -2.99
N GLY A 104 5.11 14.19 -3.15
CA GLY A 104 4.43 13.41 -2.12
C GLY A 104 4.91 11.95 -2.05
N GLU A 105 4.21 11.21 -1.21
CA GLU A 105 4.39 9.76 -1.10
C GLU A 105 4.04 9.04 -2.40
N LYS A 106 4.66 7.89 -2.60
CA LYS A 106 4.34 6.98 -3.70
C LYS A 106 3.14 6.12 -3.34
N TYR A 107 2.30 5.87 -4.33
CA TYR A 107 1.12 5.00 -4.24
C TYR A 107 1.04 4.14 -5.49
N ILE A 108 0.30 3.03 -5.41
CA ILE A 108 0.00 2.21 -6.59
C ILE A 108 -1.34 2.63 -7.15
N GLU A 109 -1.38 2.94 -8.43
CA GLU A 109 -2.60 3.07 -9.19
C GLU A 109 -2.82 1.81 -10.01
N ILE A 110 -3.99 1.18 -9.87
CA ILE A 110 -4.40 0.07 -10.71
C ILE A 110 -5.40 0.61 -11.73
N SER A 111 -5.06 0.46 -13.01
CA SER A 111 -5.97 0.72 -14.12
C SER A 111 -6.65 -0.59 -14.50
N PRO A 112 -7.99 -0.67 -14.44
CA PRO A 112 -8.71 -1.87 -14.82
C PRO A 112 -8.49 -2.17 -16.31
N GLY A 113 -8.34 -3.44 -16.62
CA GLY A 113 -8.28 -3.95 -17.98
C GLY A 113 -9.66 -4.15 -18.59
N GLY A 114 -9.69 -4.74 -19.78
CA GLY A 114 -10.90 -4.98 -20.56
C GLY A 114 -11.29 -6.45 -20.67
N LEU A 115 -10.51 -7.39 -20.12
CA LEU A 115 -10.85 -8.81 -20.17
C LEU A 115 -12.00 -9.16 -19.22
N ASP A 116 -12.75 -10.20 -19.57
CA ASP A 116 -13.80 -10.77 -18.71
C ASP A 116 -13.22 -11.60 -17.55
N GLU A 117 -11.97 -12.03 -17.69
CA GLU A 117 -11.26 -12.87 -16.71
C GLU A 117 -10.65 -12.01 -15.59
N ASN A 118 -10.88 -12.44 -14.35
CA ASN A 118 -10.37 -11.77 -13.17
C ASN A 118 -9.17 -12.52 -12.60
N LEU A 119 -8.21 -11.76 -12.11
CA LEU A 119 -7.04 -12.27 -11.42
C LEU A 119 -7.44 -13.02 -10.14
N GLU A 120 -6.98 -14.25 -10.00
CA GLU A 120 -7.22 -15.05 -8.80
C GLU A 120 -6.49 -14.48 -7.57
N PRO A 121 -6.96 -14.80 -6.34
CA PRO A 121 -6.21 -14.52 -5.12
C PRO A 121 -4.78 -15.05 -5.17
N GLY A 122 -3.81 -14.18 -4.92
CA GLY A 122 -2.37 -14.45 -5.01
C GLY A 122 -1.79 -14.27 -6.41
N GLY A 123 -2.61 -13.94 -7.40
CA GLY A 123 -2.18 -13.72 -8.78
C GLY A 123 -1.25 -12.52 -8.94
N VAL A 124 -0.60 -12.46 -10.11
CA VAL A 124 0.41 -11.46 -10.44
C VAL A 124 -0.08 -10.59 -11.59
N ILE A 125 -0.16 -9.28 -11.38
CA ILE A 125 -0.33 -8.30 -12.44
C ILE A 125 0.93 -8.28 -13.30
N ARG A 126 0.76 -8.54 -14.59
CA ARG A 126 1.87 -8.69 -15.55
C ARG A 126 2.34 -7.35 -16.09
N ASP A 127 1.40 -6.45 -16.36
CA ASP A 127 1.70 -5.12 -16.89
C ASP A 127 1.95 -4.13 -15.75
N THR A 128 3.22 -3.74 -15.59
CA THR A 128 3.63 -2.81 -14.54
C THR A 128 4.38 -1.62 -15.10
N GLN A 129 4.18 -0.47 -14.48
CA GLN A 129 4.87 0.77 -14.83
C GLN A 129 5.66 1.29 -13.61
N PRO A 130 6.99 1.37 -13.70
CA PRO A 130 7.81 1.96 -12.66
C PRO A 130 7.52 3.45 -12.52
N PRO A 131 7.87 4.07 -11.39
CA PRO A 131 7.68 5.50 -11.22
C PRO A 131 8.57 6.28 -12.17
N ILE A 132 8.03 7.39 -12.68
CA ILE A 132 8.80 8.34 -13.48
C ILE A 132 9.74 9.12 -12.57
N ASP A 133 11.00 9.14 -12.96
CA ASP A 133 12.04 9.95 -12.32
C ASP A 133 12.15 11.30 -13.05
N ILE A 134 11.93 12.40 -12.30
CA ILE A 134 11.99 13.76 -12.84
C ILE A 134 13.40 14.05 -13.36
N GLU A 135 14.44 13.52 -12.72
CA GLU A 135 15.83 13.70 -13.15
C GLU A 135 16.04 13.08 -14.55
N GLN A 136 15.47 11.90 -14.78
CA GLN A 136 15.51 11.24 -16.09
C GLN A 136 14.73 12.01 -17.15
N LEU A 137 13.58 12.58 -16.79
CA LEU A 137 12.82 13.42 -17.72
C LEU A 137 13.55 14.71 -18.08
N ILE A 138 14.14 15.39 -17.10
CA ILE A 138 14.93 16.61 -17.35
C ILE A 138 16.14 16.27 -18.21
N SER A 139 16.86 15.19 -17.89
CA SER A 139 17.99 14.72 -18.69
C SER A 139 17.56 14.43 -20.13
N LYS A 140 16.46 13.70 -20.32
CA LYS A 140 15.88 13.43 -21.64
C LYS A 140 15.48 14.71 -22.37
N TYR A 141 15.00 15.74 -21.70
CA TYR A 141 14.61 17.00 -22.33
C TYR A 141 15.82 17.89 -22.68
N VAL A 142 16.78 18.00 -21.76
CA VAL A 142 17.99 18.85 -21.91
C VAL A 142 18.97 18.26 -22.91
N PHE A 143 19.13 16.92 -22.91
CA PHE A 143 20.10 16.22 -23.76
C PHE A 143 19.47 15.48 -24.94
N GLY A 144 18.13 15.45 -25.05
CA GLY A 144 17.38 14.63 -26.01
C GLY A 144 17.35 15.06 -27.48
N THR A 145 18.32 15.86 -27.93
CA THR A 145 18.54 16.14 -29.36
C THR A 145 19.98 15.88 -29.80
N VAL A 146 20.72 15.01 -29.09
CA VAL A 146 22.08 14.63 -29.51
C VAL A 146 22.30 13.11 -29.36
N SER A 147 21.49 12.30 -30.04
CA SER A 147 21.90 10.94 -30.40
C SER A 147 21.06 10.41 -31.56
N ASP A 148 21.38 10.89 -32.76
CA ASP A 148 21.14 10.13 -33.99
C ASP A 148 22.30 10.44 -34.95
N LYS A 149 23.35 9.63 -34.84
CA LYS A 149 24.39 9.41 -35.85
C LYS A 149 24.89 7.98 -35.73
#